data_AF-A0A107L2V5-F1
#
_entry.id   AF-A0A107L2V5-F1
#
_cell.length_a   1.000
_cell.length_b   1.000
_cell.length_c   1.000
_cell.angle_alpha   90.00
_cell.angle_beta   90.00
_cell.angle_gamma   90.00
#
_symmetry.space_group_name_H-M   'P 1'
#
loop_
_entity.id
_entity.type
_entity.pdbx_description
1 polymer ?
#
loop_
_entity_poly.entity_id
_entity_poly.type
_entity_poly.pdbx_seq_one_letter_code
_entity_poly.pdbx_strand_id
1 'polypeptide(L)'
;MSTSPARQWGLEEIVAGLRESREELHRTRHPRGIRELPSRDAICKIVTGLRASMFPTHYGAPDLTDESVDYYVGHTLESTLRILSEQIRRALPFLPEHVDTPFAELDERAFEIAREFGRQLPAIRALLVSDIQAAYAGDPAAQHITEILLCYPGVLAMMHHRLAHALHQLGVPLLARFINEIAHSATGIDIHPGAQIGPSFFIDHGTGVVIGETAIIGERVRVYQAVTLGAKSFPADGDGALVKGNARHPIVEDDVVIYAGATILGRVTIGRGSVIGGNVWLTHSVPPGTSVAQGKVREGGSAEKP
;
A
#
# COMPACT_ATOMS: atom_id res chain seq x y z
N MET A 1 -45.06 3.19 46.08
CA MET A 1 -44.24 2.64 44.99
C MET A 1 -42.87 3.29 45.08
N SER A 2 -41.86 2.55 45.54
CA SER A 2 -40.49 3.06 45.69
C SER A 2 -39.82 3.08 44.31
N THR A 3 -39.55 4.28 43.79
CA THR A 3 -38.80 4.46 42.55
C THR A 3 -37.35 4.09 42.82
N SER A 4 -36.92 2.94 42.29
CA SER A 4 -35.51 2.53 42.33
C SER A 4 -34.64 3.66 41.76
N PRO A 5 -33.55 4.07 42.43
CA PRO A 5 -32.71 5.16 41.94
C PRO A 5 -32.21 4.81 40.55
N ALA A 6 -32.42 5.72 39.60
CA ALA A 6 -31.99 5.54 38.22
C ALA A 6 -30.49 5.22 38.22
N ARG A 7 -30.10 4.08 37.64
CA ARG A 7 -28.69 3.74 37.48
C ARG A 7 -28.02 4.85 36.66
N GLN A 8 -27.06 5.55 37.25
CA GLN A 8 -26.28 6.59 36.57
C GLN A 8 -24.91 6.02 36.21
N TRP A 9 -24.43 6.37 35.01
CA TRP A 9 -23.17 5.87 34.43
C TRP A 9 -21.90 6.53 35.00
N GLY A 10 -22.03 7.54 35.87
CA GLY A 10 -20.87 8.27 36.38
C GLY A 10 -20.10 9.05 35.32
N LEU A 11 -20.78 9.55 34.27
CA LEU A 11 -20.12 10.16 33.11
C LEU A 11 -19.22 11.35 33.46
N GLU A 12 -19.59 12.17 34.46
CA GLU A 12 -18.79 13.33 34.85
C GLU A 12 -17.40 12.93 35.34
N GLU A 13 -17.33 11.91 36.21
CA GLU A 13 -16.07 11.37 36.74
C GLU A 13 -15.24 10.74 35.63
N ILE A 14 -15.88 9.94 34.75
CA ILE A 14 -15.21 9.32 33.60
C ILE A 14 -14.63 10.39 32.66
N VAL A 15 -15.41 11.43 32.34
CA VAL A 15 -14.97 12.52 31.45
C VAL A 15 -13.84 13.32 32.07
N ALA A 16 -13.86 13.55 33.39
CA ALA A 16 -12.80 14.21 34.13
C ALA A 16 -11.51 13.37 34.14
N GLY A 17 -11.58 12.07 34.45
CA GLY A 17 -10.43 11.17 34.39
C GLY A 17 -9.85 11.05 32.97
N LEU A 18 -10.70 10.98 31.95
CA LEU A 18 -10.26 11.04 30.55
C LEU A 18 -9.63 12.39 30.18
N ARG A 19 -9.95 13.47 30.90
CA ARG A 19 -9.36 14.81 30.68
C ARG A 19 -7.97 14.90 31.23
N GLU A 20 -7.81 14.47 32.47
CA GLU A 20 -6.51 14.36 33.11
C GLU A 20 -5.58 13.46 32.29
N SER A 21 -6.08 12.31 31.84
CA SER A 21 -5.36 11.42 30.93
C SER A 21 -4.87 12.12 29.64
N ARG A 22 -5.76 12.79 28.90
CA ARG A 22 -5.42 13.39 27.59
C ARG A 22 -4.59 14.69 27.67
N GLU A 23 -4.76 15.48 28.73
CA GLU A 23 -4.11 16.79 28.86
C GLU A 23 -2.86 16.75 29.74
N GLU A 24 -2.71 15.77 30.63
CA GLU A 24 -1.65 15.77 31.66
C GLU A 24 -0.82 14.48 31.68
N LEU A 25 -1.45 13.32 31.84
CA LEU A 25 -0.74 12.07 32.11
C LEU A 25 -0.22 11.33 30.87
N HIS A 26 -0.99 11.32 29.79
CA HIS A 26 -0.79 10.47 28.61
C HIS A 26 -0.94 11.25 27.30
N ARG A 27 -0.18 12.35 27.17
CA ARG A 27 -0.24 13.24 26.00
C ARG A 27 0.20 12.51 24.73
N THR A 28 -0.76 12.27 23.84
CA THR A 28 -0.53 11.69 22.50
C THR A 28 -0.70 12.71 21.36
N ARG A 29 -0.98 13.98 21.70
CA ARG A 29 -1.11 15.05 20.71
C ARG A 29 0.20 15.21 19.94
N HIS A 30 0.10 15.52 18.65
CA HIS A 30 1.26 15.80 17.84
C HIS A 30 2.08 16.94 18.49
N PRO A 31 3.41 16.81 18.65
CA PRO A 31 4.23 17.81 19.34
C PRO A 31 4.11 19.23 18.79
N ARG A 32 3.73 19.35 17.51
CA ARG A 32 3.52 20.62 16.80
C ARG A 32 2.09 21.17 16.86
N GLY A 33 1.20 20.58 17.64
CA GLY A 33 -0.16 21.09 17.84
C GLY A 33 -1.12 20.92 16.64
N ILE A 34 -0.82 20.05 15.69
CA ILE A 34 -1.70 19.73 14.54
C ILE A 34 -3.04 19.16 15.06
N ARG A 35 -4.16 19.77 14.66
CA ARG A 35 -5.51 19.38 15.10
C ARG A 35 -6.35 18.75 14.00
N GLU A 36 -6.23 19.21 12.76
CA GLU A 36 -6.95 18.65 11.62
C GLU A 36 -6.14 17.53 10.99
N LEU A 37 -6.48 16.28 11.33
CA LEU A 37 -5.81 15.11 10.78
C LEU A 37 -6.50 14.64 9.48
N PRO A 38 -5.78 13.98 8.57
CA PRO A 38 -6.41 13.25 7.48
C PRO A 38 -7.40 12.20 7.99
N SER A 39 -8.51 12.04 7.29
CA SER A 39 -9.59 11.12 7.66
C SER A 39 -9.50 9.82 6.88
N ARG A 40 -9.47 8.69 7.59
CA ARG A 40 -9.51 7.34 6.97
C ARG A 40 -10.73 7.16 6.08
N ASP A 41 -11.91 7.60 6.53
CA ASP A 41 -13.15 7.47 5.77
C ASP A 41 -13.13 8.31 4.48
N ALA A 42 -12.52 9.51 4.53
CA ALA A 42 -12.33 10.32 3.34
C ALA A 42 -11.37 9.64 2.35
N ILE A 43 -10.29 9.04 2.84
CA ILE A 43 -9.32 8.30 2.01
C ILE A 43 -9.99 7.07 1.35
N CYS A 44 -10.81 6.31 2.09
CA CYS A 44 -11.60 5.22 1.51
C CYS A 44 -12.52 5.72 0.38
N LYS A 45 -13.22 6.84 0.59
CA LYS A 45 -14.07 7.46 -0.44
C LYS A 45 -13.26 7.88 -1.66
N ILE A 46 -12.08 8.46 -1.46
CA ILE A 46 -11.19 8.87 -2.55
C ILE A 46 -10.81 7.64 -3.39
N VAL A 47 -10.30 6.57 -2.76
CA VAL A 47 -9.88 5.37 -3.50
C VAL A 47 -11.05 4.74 -4.25
N THR A 48 -12.24 4.65 -3.64
CA THR A 48 -13.45 4.17 -4.31
C THR A 48 -13.81 5.03 -5.54
N GLY A 49 -13.80 6.35 -5.40
CA GLY A 49 -14.09 7.27 -6.50
C GLY A 49 -13.08 7.19 -7.65
N LEU A 50 -11.79 7.07 -7.33
CA LEU A 50 -10.73 6.89 -8.32
C LEU A 50 -10.86 5.56 -9.06
N ARG A 51 -11.16 4.46 -8.35
CA ARG A 51 -11.42 3.14 -8.96
C ARG A 51 -12.62 3.18 -9.89
N ALA A 52 -13.72 3.79 -9.46
CA ALA A 52 -14.92 3.97 -10.27
C ALA A 52 -14.66 4.85 -11.50
N SER A 53 -13.79 5.85 -11.39
CA SER A 53 -13.43 6.70 -12.54
C SER A 53 -12.54 5.97 -13.55
N MET A 54 -11.60 5.13 -13.08
CA MET A 54 -10.68 4.39 -13.97
C MET A 54 -11.34 3.15 -14.60
N PHE A 55 -12.28 2.51 -13.91
CA PHE A 55 -12.99 1.31 -14.37
C PHE A 55 -14.52 1.45 -14.14
N PRO A 56 -15.18 2.38 -14.85
CA PRO A 56 -16.57 2.77 -14.57
C PRO A 56 -17.58 1.65 -14.73
N THR A 57 -17.38 0.74 -15.68
CA THR A 57 -18.28 -0.41 -15.88
C THR A 57 -18.15 -1.48 -14.80
N HIS A 58 -17.08 -1.46 -13.99
CA HIS A 58 -16.80 -2.49 -12.99
C HIS A 58 -17.06 -1.99 -11.56
N TYR A 59 -16.75 -0.72 -11.29
CA TYR A 59 -16.90 -0.13 -9.96
C TYR A 59 -17.83 1.10 -9.91
N GLY A 60 -18.31 1.55 -11.06
CA GLY A 60 -19.23 2.67 -11.15
C GLY A 60 -20.69 2.26 -11.02
N ALA A 61 -21.58 3.06 -11.59
CA ALA A 61 -23.01 2.78 -11.56
C ALA A 61 -23.37 1.58 -12.47
N PRO A 62 -24.34 0.73 -12.09
CA PRO A 62 -24.69 -0.47 -12.84
C PRO A 62 -25.41 -0.20 -14.17
N ASP A 63 -25.93 1.01 -14.38
CA ASP A 63 -26.75 1.42 -15.51
C ASP A 63 -26.03 2.38 -16.47
N LEU A 64 -24.70 2.46 -16.39
CA LEU A 64 -23.92 3.30 -17.30
C LEU A 64 -24.04 2.83 -18.75
N THR A 65 -24.24 3.79 -19.64
CA THR A 65 -24.30 3.61 -21.09
C THR A 65 -23.12 4.35 -21.74
N ASP A 66 -22.86 4.08 -23.02
CA ASP A 66 -21.82 4.80 -23.78
C ASP A 66 -22.08 6.32 -23.81
N GLU A 67 -23.33 6.76 -23.70
CA GLU A 67 -23.70 8.18 -23.66
C GLU A 67 -23.52 8.81 -22.27
N SER A 68 -23.68 8.04 -21.19
CA SER A 68 -23.69 8.56 -19.80
C SER A 68 -22.35 8.38 -19.06
N VAL A 69 -21.49 7.46 -19.52
CA VAL A 69 -20.25 7.10 -18.83
C VAL A 69 -19.30 8.28 -18.64
N ASP A 70 -19.14 9.14 -19.63
CA ASP A 70 -18.21 10.28 -19.54
C ASP A 70 -18.70 11.34 -18.56
N TYR A 71 -20.02 11.58 -18.48
CA TYR A 71 -20.60 12.47 -17.48
C TYR A 71 -20.39 11.92 -16.06
N TYR A 72 -20.59 10.60 -15.89
CA TYR A 72 -20.34 9.93 -14.62
C TYR A 72 -18.88 10.06 -14.19
N VAL A 73 -17.94 9.77 -15.10
CA VAL A 73 -16.49 9.87 -14.83
C VAL A 73 -16.11 11.31 -14.47
N GLY A 74 -16.58 12.30 -15.23
CA GLY A 74 -16.30 13.72 -14.97
C GLY A 74 -16.78 14.17 -13.59
N HIS A 75 -18.04 13.87 -13.24
CA HIS A 75 -18.60 14.21 -11.93
C HIS A 75 -17.89 13.50 -10.78
N THR A 76 -17.62 12.19 -10.94
CA THR A 76 -16.96 11.39 -9.92
C THR A 76 -15.54 11.88 -9.66
N LEU A 77 -14.79 12.21 -10.72
CA LEU A 77 -13.43 12.77 -10.60
C LEU A 77 -13.41 14.15 -9.94
N GLU A 78 -14.30 15.06 -10.33
CA GLU A 78 -14.38 16.41 -9.73
C GLU A 78 -14.62 16.33 -8.22
N SER A 79 -15.61 15.53 -7.80
CA SER A 79 -15.92 15.32 -6.40
C SER A 79 -14.77 14.63 -5.65
N THR A 80 -14.16 13.62 -6.25
CA THR A 80 -13.07 12.84 -5.64
C THR A 80 -11.80 13.68 -5.45
N LEU A 81 -11.40 14.45 -6.47
CA LEU A 81 -10.20 15.29 -6.42
C LEU A 81 -10.37 16.45 -5.43
N ARG A 82 -11.58 16.96 -5.24
CA ARG A 82 -11.90 17.95 -4.21
C ARG A 82 -11.69 17.40 -2.80
N ILE A 83 -12.14 16.18 -2.53
CA ILE A 83 -11.89 15.50 -1.24
C ILE A 83 -10.39 15.23 -1.07
N LEU A 84 -9.70 14.78 -2.13
CA LEU A 84 -8.26 14.54 -2.12
C LEU A 84 -7.47 15.82 -1.77
N SER A 85 -7.78 16.94 -2.42
CA SER A 85 -7.17 18.25 -2.12
C SER A 85 -7.30 18.59 -0.63
N GLU A 86 -8.50 18.45 -0.06
CA GLU A 86 -8.71 18.70 1.36
C GLU A 86 -7.84 17.79 2.25
N GLN A 87 -7.73 16.50 1.92
CA GLN A 87 -6.89 15.58 2.70
C GLN A 87 -5.40 15.87 2.54
N ILE A 88 -4.94 16.29 1.35
CA ILE A 88 -3.55 16.73 1.13
C ILE A 88 -3.27 17.94 2.00
N ARG A 89 -4.13 18.97 1.98
CA ARG A 89 -3.99 20.18 2.82
C ARG A 89 -3.82 19.83 4.30
N ARG A 90 -4.62 18.90 4.82
CA ARG A 90 -4.54 18.43 6.22
C ARG A 90 -3.25 17.67 6.53
N ALA A 91 -2.61 17.08 5.52
CA ALA A 91 -1.40 16.31 5.69
C ALA A 91 -0.13 17.15 5.56
N LEU A 92 -0.13 18.22 4.76
CA LEU A 92 1.05 19.05 4.54
C LEU A 92 1.73 19.51 5.85
N PRO A 93 1.04 19.96 6.92
CA PRO A 93 1.68 20.39 8.16
C PRO A 93 2.49 19.32 8.92
N PHE A 94 2.38 18.04 8.53
CA PHE A 94 3.25 16.99 9.06
C PHE A 94 4.69 17.10 8.55
N LEU A 95 4.89 17.76 7.41
CA LEU A 95 6.21 18.13 6.93
C LEU A 95 6.73 19.37 7.69
N PRO A 96 7.96 19.34 8.24
CA PRO A 96 8.53 20.45 9.00
C PRO A 96 8.43 21.82 8.31
N GLU A 97 8.62 21.86 7.00
CA GLU A 97 8.60 23.06 6.16
C GLU A 97 7.21 23.69 6.00
N HIS A 98 6.14 22.99 6.37
CA HIS A 98 4.75 23.42 6.18
C HIS A 98 3.99 23.69 7.47
N VAL A 99 4.67 23.63 8.62
CA VAL A 99 4.04 23.72 9.95
C VAL A 99 3.36 25.07 10.17
N ASP A 100 4.03 26.16 9.81
CA ASP A 100 3.56 27.53 10.02
C ASP A 100 3.01 28.17 8.73
N THR A 101 2.82 27.37 7.68
CA THR A 101 2.29 27.87 6.40
C THR A 101 0.82 28.28 6.55
N PRO A 102 0.43 29.49 6.11
CA PRO A 102 -0.95 29.95 6.16
C PRO A 102 -1.93 29.01 5.43
N PHE A 103 -3.16 28.94 5.91
CA PHE A 103 -4.21 28.09 5.34
C PHE A 103 -4.37 28.28 3.83
N ALA A 104 -4.42 29.53 3.34
CA ALA A 104 -4.64 29.83 1.94
C ALA A 104 -3.53 29.28 1.03
N GLU A 105 -2.27 29.36 1.47
CA GLU A 105 -1.13 28.82 0.74
C GLU A 105 -1.13 27.28 0.75
N LEU A 106 -1.51 26.67 1.88
CA LEU A 106 -1.68 25.20 1.96
C LEU A 106 -2.81 24.71 1.05
N ASP A 107 -3.90 25.45 0.96
CA ASP A 107 -5.06 25.11 0.12
C ASP A 107 -4.72 25.18 -1.38
N GLU A 108 -4.06 26.25 -1.81
CA GLU A 108 -3.56 26.40 -3.18
C GLU A 108 -2.55 25.30 -3.53
N ARG A 109 -1.60 25.03 -2.63
CA ARG A 109 -0.61 23.96 -2.82
C ARG A 109 -1.27 22.59 -2.92
N ALA A 110 -2.23 22.30 -2.06
CA ALA A 110 -2.95 21.04 -2.06
C ALA A 110 -3.77 20.85 -3.35
N PHE A 111 -4.40 21.92 -3.85
CA PHE A 111 -5.11 21.90 -5.12
C PHE A 111 -4.18 21.56 -6.29
N GLU A 112 -3.02 22.21 -6.38
CA GLU A 112 -2.07 21.93 -7.47
C GLU A 112 -1.49 20.50 -7.39
N ILE A 113 -1.24 19.99 -6.19
CA ILE A 113 -0.84 18.58 -6.01
C ILE A 113 -1.96 17.64 -6.45
N ALA A 114 -3.21 17.88 -6.03
CA ALA A 114 -4.35 17.04 -6.41
C ALA A 114 -4.60 17.07 -7.93
N ARG A 115 -4.42 18.24 -8.56
CA ARG A 115 -4.51 18.42 -10.01
C ARG A 115 -3.42 17.64 -10.74
N GLU A 116 -2.19 17.73 -10.28
CA GLU A 116 -1.07 16.99 -10.88
C GLU A 116 -1.23 15.48 -10.70
N PHE A 117 -1.68 15.03 -9.53
CA PHE A 117 -2.07 13.63 -9.32
C PHE A 117 -3.17 13.20 -10.30
N GLY A 118 -4.21 14.02 -10.47
CA GLY A 118 -5.31 13.77 -11.40
C GLY A 118 -4.84 13.58 -12.86
N ARG A 119 -3.83 14.34 -13.29
CA ARG A 119 -3.22 14.18 -14.63
C ARG A 119 -2.51 12.85 -14.84
N GLN A 120 -2.06 12.18 -13.78
CA GLN A 120 -1.37 10.90 -13.86
C GLN A 120 -2.35 9.71 -13.97
N LEU A 121 -3.64 9.89 -13.72
CA LEU A 121 -4.63 8.80 -13.72
C LEU A 121 -4.68 7.97 -15.02
N PRO A 122 -4.57 8.54 -16.24
CA PRO A 122 -4.51 7.73 -17.45
C PRO A 122 -3.29 6.78 -17.50
N ALA A 123 -2.12 7.25 -17.06
CA ALA A 123 -0.91 6.44 -17.01
C ALA A 123 -0.99 5.36 -15.92
N ILE A 124 -1.52 5.71 -14.73
CA ILE A 124 -1.79 4.76 -13.65
C ILE A 124 -2.76 3.66 -14.13
N ARG A 125 -3.83 4.04 -14.83
CA ARG A 125 -4.77 3.09 -15.42
C ARG A 125 -4.09 2.16 -16.43
N ALA A 126 -3.21 2.68 -17.29
CA ALA A 126 -2.47 1.84 -18.24
C ALA A 126 -1.58 0.80 -17.53
N LEU A 127 -0.90 1.19 -16.45
CA LEU A 127 -0.14 0.26 -15.62
C LEU A 127 -1.04 -0.81 -14.98
N LEU A 128 -2.18 -0.42 -14.42
CA LEU A 128 -3.14 -1.38 -13.85
C LEU A 128 -3.68 -2.35 -14.89
N VAL A 129 -3.97 -1.89 -16.11
CA VAL A 129 -4.37 -2.76 -17.22
C VAL A 129 -3.28 -3.79 -17.52
N SER A 130 -2.00 -3.39 -17.51
CA SER A 130 -0.90 -4.35 -17.70
C SER A 130 -0.82 -5.40 -16.59
N ASP A 131 -1.08 -5.02 -15.32
CA ASP A 131 -1.12 -5.95 -14.20
C ASP A 131 -2.27 -6.94 -14.31
N ILE A 132 -3.45 -6.45 -14.73
CA ILE A 132 -4.64 -7.28 -14.93
C ILE A 132 -4.39 -8.31 -16.06
N GLN A 133 -3.74 -7.88 -17.14
CA GLN A 133 -3.32 -8.78 -18.22
C GLN A 133 -2.29 -9.81 -17.76
N ALA A 134 -1.34 -9.40 -16.92
CA ALA A 134 -0.35 -10.30 -16.34
C ALA A 134 -0.98 -11.32 -15.38
N ALA A 135 -1.98 -10.92 -14.60
CA ALA A 135 -2.77 -11.82 -13.77
C ALA A 135 -3.54 -12.84 -14.62
N TYR A 136 -4.21 -12.39 -15.69
CA TYR A 136 -4.94 -13.27 -16.60
C TYR A 136 -4.03 -14.28 -17.30
N ALA A 137 -2.85 -13.84 -17.77
CA ALA A 137 -1.87 -14.75 -18.37
C ALA A 137 -1.16 -15.64 -17.33
N GLY A 138 -1.12 -15.21 -16.07
CA GLY A 138 -0.35 -15.82 -15.00
C GLY A 138 -1.10 -16.89 -14.21
N ASP A 139 -2.42 -16.82 -14.18
CA ASP A 139 -3.30 -17.77 -13.49
C ASP A 139 -4.16 -18.55 -14.50
N PRO A 140 -3.87 -19.84 -14.74
CA PRO A 140 -4.68 -20.69 -15.60
C PRO A 140 -6.13 -20.89 -15.15
N ALA A 141 -6.45 -20.59 -13.88
CA ALA A 141 -7.81 -20.70 -13.36
C ALA A 141 -8.67 -19.46 -13.65
N ALA A 142 -8.07 -18.34 -14.06
CA ALA A 142 -8.80 -17.12 -14.37
C ALA A 142 -9.67 -17.30 -15.61
N GLN A 143 -10.99 -17.15 -15.47
CA GLN A 143 -11.91 -17.34 -16.59
C GLN A 143 -12.00 -16.07 -17.45
N HIS A 144 -12.08 -14.90 -16.81
CA HIS A 144 -12.30 -13.61 -17.47
C HIS A 144 -11.60 -12.45 -16.76
N ILE A 145 -11.26 -11.39 -17.51
CA ILE A 145 -10.69 -10.13 -16.95
C ILE A 145 -11.62 -9.48 -15.91
N THR A 146 -12.94 -9.59 -16.10
CA THR A 146 -13.93 -9.05 -15.15
C THR A 146 -13.83 -9.72 -13.78
N GLU A 147 -13.60 -11.03 -13.74
CA GLU A 147 -13.38 -11.78 -12.49
C GLU A 147 -12.16 -11.23 -11.75
N ILE A 148 -11.04 -11.07 -12.46
CA ILE A 148 -9.79 -10.52 -11.94
C ILE A 148 -10.01 -9.12 -11.34
N LEU A 149 -10.67 -8.24 -12.09
CA LEU A 149 -10.96 -6.89 -11.64
C LEU A 149 -11.83 -6.87 -10.38
N LEU A 150 -12.82 -7.76 -10.26
CA LEU A 150 -13.79 -7.69 -9.17
C LEU A 150 -13.30 -8.35 -7.87
N CYS A 151 -12.53 -9.45 -7.95
CA CYS A 151 -12.24 -10.25 -6.76
C CYS A 151 -10.78 -10.67 -6.55
N TYR A 152 -9.81 -10.31 -7.42
CA TYR A 152 -8.43 -10.72 -7.19
C TYR A 152 -7.73 -9.78 -6.18
N PRO A 153 -7.25 -10.30 -5.03
CA PRO A 153 -6.68 -9.47 -3.97
C PRO A 153 -5.36 -8.81 -4.39
N GLY A 154 -4.55 -9.49 -5.23
CA GLY A 154 -3.32 -8.92 -5.80
C GLY A 154 -3.58 -7.68 -6.65
N VAL A 155 -4.62 -7.72 -7.48
CA VAL A 155 -5.03 -6.56 -8.30
C VAL A 155 -5.57 -5.43 -7.42
N LEU A 156 -6.39 -5.76 -6.41
CA LEU A 156 -6.86 -4.76 -5.44
C LEU A 156 -5.70 -4.06 -4.73
N ALA A 157 -4.69 -4.80 -4.28
CA ALA A 157 -3.50 -4.24 -3.64
C ALA A 157 -2.69 -3.37 -4.61
N MET A 158 -2.51 -3.79 -5.85
CA MET A 158 -1.82 -3.00 -6.87
C MET A 158 -2.56 -1.73 -7.27
N MET A 159 -3.90 -1.72 -7.31
CA MET A 159 -4.68 -0.50 -7.47
C MET A 159 -4.35 0.53 -6.39
N HIS A 160 -4.32 0.12 -5.13
CA HIS A 160 -3.98 1.01 -4.03
C HIS A 160 -2.51 1.45 -4.11
N HIS A 161 -1.59 0.51 -4.34
CA HIS A 161 -0.17 0.81 -4.42
C HIS A 161 0.16 1.82 -5.52
N ARG A 162 -0.37 1.67 -6.74
CA ARG A 162 -0.06 2.61 -7.83
C ARG A 162 -0.59 4.02 -7.56
N LEU A 163 -1.77 4.14 -6.93
CA LEU A 163 -2.30 5.44 -6.50
C LEU A 163 -1.46 6.04 -5.35
N ALA A 164 -1.11 5.22 -4.36
CA ALA A 164 -0.28 5.62 -3.23
C ALA A 164 1.13 6.03 -3.66
N HIS A 165 1.73 5.29 -4.60
CA HIS A 165 3.05 5.56 -5.13
C HIS A 165 3.08 6.92 -5.84
N ALA A 166 2.08 7.22 -6.68
CA ALA A 166 1.97 8.52 -7.33
C ALA A 166 1.88 9.68 -6.31
N LEU A 167 1.07 9.55 -5.25
CA LEU A 167 1.02 10.55 -4.18
C LEU A 167 2.33 10.65 -3.40
N HIS A 168 3.02 9.52 -3.19
CA HIS A 168 4.32 9.50 -2.54
C HIS A 168 5.39 10.23 -3.36
N GLN A 169 5.41 10.04 -4.69
CA GLN A 169 6.30 10.78 -5.60
C GLN A 169 6.02 12.29 -5.61
N LEU A 170 4.77 12.69 -5.37
CA LEU A 170 4.39 14.10 -5.20
C LEU A 170 4.74 14.67 -3.80
N GLY A 171 5.38 13.87 -2.94
CA GLY A 171 5.83 14.30 -1.61
C GLY A 171 4.71 14.43 -0.58
N VAL A 172 3.53 13.84 -0.82
CA VAL A 172 2.41 13.94 0.11
C VAL A 172 2.67 13.04 1.33
N PRO A 173 2.77 13.60 2.55
CA PRO A 173 2.99 12.80 3.76
C PRO A 173 1.73 12.03 4.14
N LEU A 174 1.88 10.91 4.84
CA LEU A 174 0.83 10.06 5.44
C LEU A 174 -0.18 9.41 4.48
N LEU A 175 -0.78 10.14 3.53
CA LEU A 175 -1.87 9.67 2.68
C LEU A 175 -1.49 8.42 1.89
N ALA A 176 -0.31 8.44 1.27
CA ALA A 176 0.20 7.30 0.53
C ALA A 176 0.32 6.03 1.41
N ARG A 177 0.78 6.19 2.66
CA ARG A 177 0.85 5.07 3.60
C ARG A 177 -0.55 4.59 4.01
N PHE A 178 -1.49 5.51 4.29
CA PHE A 178 -2.87 5.13 4.62
C PHE A 178 -3.54 4.33 3.51
N ILE A 179 -3.38 4.75 2.25
CA ILE A 179 -3.94 4.04 1.09
C ILE A 179 -3.44 2.59 1.06
N ASN A 180 -2.13 2.36 1.23
CA ASN A 180 -1.59 1.01 1.23
C ASN A 180 -1.97 0.20 2.48
N GLU A 181 -2.09 0.80 3.65
CA GLU A 181 -2.57 0.10 4.86
C GLU A 181 -4.04 -0.31 4.74
N ILE A 182 -4.87 0.43 4.01
CA ILE A 182 -6.24 0.00 3.68
C ILE A 182 -6.21 -1.27 2.83
N ALA A 183 -5.35 -1.33 1.80
CA ALA A 183 -5.17 -2.53 0.99
C ALA A 183 -4.62 -3.69 1.81
N HIS A 184 -3.60 -3.45 2.64
CA HIS A 184 -3.01 -4.43 3.53
C HIS A 184 -4.09 -5.05 4.44
N SER A 185 -4.90 -4.23 5.10
CA SER A 185 -6.00 -4.71 5.94
C SER A 185 -7.03 -5.54 5.17
N ALA A 186 -7.26 -5.26 3.88
CA ALA A 186 -8.26 -5.95 3.07
C ALA A 186 -7.73 -7.23 2.40
N THR A 187 -6.42 -7.34 2.18
CA THR A 187 -5.81 -8.37 1.31
C THR A 187 -4.70 -9.17 1.98
N GLY A 188 -4.14 -8.70 3.09
CA GLY A 188 -2.92 -9.25 3.69
C GLY A 188 -1.65 -8.96 2.91
N ILE A 189 -1.68 -8.08 1.90
CA ILE A 189 -0.53 -7.68 1.07
C ILE A 189 -0.03 -6.31 1.56
N ASP A 190 1.16 -6.26 2.13
CA ASP A 190 1.81 -5.03 2.61
C ASP A 190 2.84 -4.55 1.59
N ILE A 191 2.57 -3.42 0.94
CA ILE A 191 3.49 -2.77 0.00
C ILE A 191 3.75 -1.37 0.50
N HIS A 192 5.02 -1.03 0.75
CA HIS A 192 5.37 0.34 1.08
C HIS A 192 5.11 1.26 -0.12
N PRO A 193 4.52 2.47 0.05
CA PRO A 193 4.24 3.38 -1.05
C PRO A 193 5.50 3.83 -1.83
N GLY A 194 6.67 3.80 -1.20
CA GLY A 194 7.95 4.09 -1.84
C GLY A 194 8.50 2.99 -2.76
N ALA A 195 7.98 1.77 -2.68
CA ALA A 195 8.46 0.67 -3.53
C ALA A 195 8.23 1.00 -5.00
N GLN A 196 9.21 0.74 -5.85
CA GLN A 196 9.12 0.98 -7.29
C GLN A 196 8.78 -0.34 -7.98
N ILE A 197 7.66 -0.39 -8.70
CA ILE A 197 7.15 -1.61 -9.32
C ILE A 197 6.78 -1.35 -10.77
N GLY A 198 7.45 -2.06 -11.67
CA GLY A 198 7.23 -2.00 -13.12
C GLY A 198 5.85 -2.48 -13.58
N PRO A 199 5.56 -2.37 -14.89
CA PRO A 199 4.35 -2.91 -15.50
C PRO A 199 4.27 -4.44 -15.45
N SER A 200 3.06 -4.95 -15.64
CA SER A 200 2.76 -6.39 -15.70
C SER A 200 3.16 -7.14 -14.43
N PHE A 201 3.00 -6.53 -13.26
CA PHE A 201 3.32 -7.15 -11.99
C PHE A 201 2.13 -7.96 -11.48
N PHE A 202 2.37 -9.21 -11.13
CA PHE A 202 1.30 -10.12 -10.68
C PHE A 202 1.61 -10.69 -9.29
N ILE A 203 0.73 -10.42 -8.34
CA ILE A 203 0.71 -11.10 -7.04
C ILE A 203 -0.41 -12.13 -7.05
N ASP A 204 -0.05 -13.40 -6.99
CA ASP A 204 -1.00 -14.52 -6.90
C ASP A 204 -1.23 -14.90 -5.43
N HIS A 205 -2.50 -15.08 -5.06
CA HIS A 205 -3.03 -15.25 -3.69
C HIS A 205 -2.71 -14.10 -2.72
N GLY A 206 -1.42 -13.81 -2.50
CA GLY A 206 -0.91 -12.57 -1.91
C GLY A 206 -0.84 -12.47 -0.40
N THR A 207 -1.66 -13.20 0.37
CA THR A 207 -1.67 -13.09 1.84
C THR A 207 -0.26 -13.26 2.43
N GLY A 208 0.20 -12.28 3.21
CA GLY A 208 1.52 -12.27 3.85
C GLY A 208 2.66 -11.74 2.97
N VAL A 209 2.38 -11.25 1.76
CA VAL A 209 3.40 -10.56 0.96
C VAL A 209 3.81 -9.26 1.64
N VAL A 210 5.12 -9.02 1.74
CA VAL A 210 5.69 -7.79 2.31
C VAL A 210 6.75 -7.22 1.35
N ILE A 211 6.56 -5.99 0.87
CA ILE A 211 7.47 -5.30 -0.05
C ILE A 211 7.90 -3.97 0.56
N GLY A 212 9.19 -3.85 0.88
CA GLY A 212 9.71 -2.69 1.62
C GLY A 212 9.96 -1.43 0.78
N GLU A 213 10.15 -0.31 1.48
CA GLU A 213 10.21 1.06 0.94
C GLU A 213 11.12 1.27 -0.26
N THR A 214 12.30 0.66 -0.25
CA THR A 214 13.33 0.92 -1.26
C THR A 214 13.48 -0.26 -2.22
N ALA A 215 12.49 -1.15 -2.27
CA ALA A 215 12.46 -2.24 -3.21
C ALA A 215 12.30 -1.68 -4.64
N ILE A 216 13.01 -2.28 -5.59
CA ILE A 216 12.87 -1.97 -7.01
C ILE A 216 12.52 -3.28 -7.70
N ILE A 217 11.37 -3.32 -8.36
CA ILE A 217 10.84 -4.50 -9.03
C ILE A 217 10.62 -4.13 -10.50
N GLY A 218 11.24 -4.90 -11.38
CA GLY A 218 11.16 -4.75 -12.82
C GLY A 218 9.81 -5.17 -13.39
N GLU A 219 9.81 -5.46 -14.69
CA GLU A 219 8.60 -5.80 -15.44
C GLU A 219 8.30 -7.30 -15.40
N ARG A 220 7.03 -7.67 -15.54
CA ARG A 220 6.60 -9.09 -15.67
C ARG A 220 7.05 -9.98 -14.50
N VAL A 221 7.24 -9.38 -13.34
CA VAL A 221 7.59 -10.11 -12.11
C VAL A 221 6.33 -10.73 -11.52
N ARG A 222 6.45 -11.98 -11.06
CA ARG A 222 5.39 -12.70 -10.36
C ARG A 222 5.79 -13.04 -8.94
N VAL A 223 4.89 -12.80 -8.00
CA VAL A 223 5.08 -13.07 -6.58
C VAL A 223 3.91 -13.88 -6.05
N TYR A 224 4.20 -14.88 -5.23
CA TYR A 224 3.19 -15.71 -4.53
C TYR A 224 3.02 -15.28 -3.07
N GLN A 225 2.07 -15.90 -2.36
CA GLN A 225 1.77 -15.63 -0.95
C GLN A 225 3.00 -15.74 -0.03
N ALA A 226 2.98 -14.99 1.06
CA ALA A 226 4.02 -14.98 2.10
C ALA A 226 5.45 -14.64 1.63
N VAL A 227 5.62 -14.03 0.45
CA VAL A 227 6.93 -13.56 -0.02
C VAL A 227 7.33 -12.28 0.70
N THR A 228 8.57 -12.21 1.19
CA THR A 228 9.14 -11.01 1.81
C THR A 228 10.29 -10.46 0.98
N LEU A 229 10.17 -9.20 0.54
CA LEU A 229 11.24 -8.37 -0.04
C LEU A 229 11.66 -7.31 0.99
N GLY A 230 12.49 -7.74 1.95
CA GLY A 230 12.74 -7.04 3.20
C GLY A 230 14.16 -6.50 3.38
N ALA A 231 14.41 -5.83 4.51
CA ALA A 231 15.75 -5.41 4.92
C ALA A 231 16.40 -6.48 5.80
N LYS A 232 17.73 -6.66 5.68
CA LYS A 232 18.51 -7.59 6.52
C LYS A 232 18.85 -7.00 7.89
N SER A 233 19.21 -5.72 7.92
CA SER A 233 19.56 -4.98 9.13
C SER A 233 19.27 -3.49 8.94
N PHE A 234 19.06 -2.79 10.06
CA PHE A 234 18.88 -1.34 10.08
C PHE A 234 20.12 -0.71 10.71
N PRO A 235 21.00 -0.04 9.93
CA PRO A 235 22.12 0.66 10.51
C PRO A 235 21.62 1.78 11.43
N ALA A 236 22.26 1.93 12.59
CA ALA A 236 22.04 3.04 13.50
C ALA A 236 23.13 4.11 13.27
N ASP A 237 22.78 5.37 13.46
CA ASP A 237 23.74 6.48 13.48
C ASP A 237 24.54 6.52 14.80
N GLY A 238 25.41 7.51 14.94
CA GLY A 238 26.27 7.68 16.12
C GLY A 238 25.50 7.86 17.43
N ASP A 239 24.21 8.22 17.36
CA ASP A 239 23.32 8.42 18.51
C ASP A 239 22.38 7.22 18.74
N GLY A 240 22.54 6.14 17.96
CA GLY A 240 21.73 4.93 18.06
C GLY A 240 20.37 5.00 17.35
N ALA A 241 20.08 6.08 16.63
CA ALA A 241 18.85 6.20 15.85
C ALA A 241 18.99 5.48 14.50
N LEU A 242 17.94 4.78 14.06
CA LEU A 242 17.98 4.07 12.79
C LEU A 242 18.10 5.05 11.62
N VAL A 243 19.07 4.82 10.74
CA VAL A 243 19.27 5.61 9.53
C VAL A 243 18.10 5.38 8.58
N LYS A 244 17.36 6.46 8.29
CA LYS A 244 16.19 6.46 7.39
C LYS A 244 16.62 6.69 5.94
N GLY A 245 15.81 6.20 4.99
CA GLY A 245 15.97 6.52 3.56
C GLY A 245 17.03 5.71 2.79
N ASN A 246 17.99 5.05 3.46
CA ASN A 246 19.00 4.26 2.75
C ASN A 246 18.40 3.06 2.00
N ALA A 247 18.97 2.78 0.82
CA ALA A 247 18.63 1.64 -0.01
C ALA A 247 18.98 0.31 0.68
N ARG A 248 17.96 -0.41 1.16
CA ARG A 248 18.12 -1.59 2.05
C ARG A 248 17.30 -2.84 1.71
N HIS A 249 16.33 -2.71 0.82
CA HIS A 249 15.49 -3.81 0.28
C HIS A 249 16.03 -4.41 -1.03
N PRO A 250 15.49 -5.51 -1.57
CA PRO A 250 15.99 -6.12 -2.81
C PRO A 250 15.73 -5.29 -4.08
N ILE A 251 16.49 -5.60 -5.12
CA ILE A 251 16.22 -5.29 -6.52
C ILE A 251 15.82 -6.60 -7.20
N VAL A 252 14.66 -6.62 -7.86
CA VAL A 252 14.15 -7.77 -8.61
C VAL A 252 14.07 -7.34 -10.06
N GLU A 253 14.87 -7.93 -10.93
CA GLU A 253 14.86 -7.62 -12.37
C GLU A 253 13.66 -8.26 -13.07
N ASP A 254 13.53 -8.00 -14.37
CA ASP A 254 12.40 -8.43 -15.17
C ASP A 254 12.22 -9.95 -15.21
N ASP A 255 10.99 -10.40 -15.47
CA ASP A 255 10.65 -11.82 -15.74
C ASP A 255 10.98 -12.78 -14.57
N VAL A 256 11.21 -12.26 -13.36
CA VAL A 256 11.48 -13.06 -12.17
C VAL A 256 10.18 -13.65 -11.59
N VAL A 257 10.25 -14.90 -11.14
CA VAL A 257 9.16 -15.57 -10.39
C VAL A 257 9.62 -15.91 -8.98
N ILE A 258 8.87 -15.48 -7.98
CA ILE A 258 9.17 -15.73 -6.56
C ILE A 258 8.01 -16.51 -5.93
N TYR A 259 8.27 -17.77 -5.61
CA TYR A 259 7.28 -18.69 -5.05
C TYR A 259 7.06 -18.52 -3.54
N ALA A 260 5.98 -19.14 -3.09
CA ALA A 260 5.38 -18.91 -1.78
C ALA A 260 6.36 -19.04 -0.61
N GLY A 261 6.31 -18.10 0.34
CA GLY A 261 7.12 -18.12 1.56
C GLY A 261 8.61 -17.78 1.37
N ALA A 262 9.05 -17.44 0.16
CA ALA A 262 10.43 -17.02 -0.04
C ALA A 262 10.72 -15.69 0.66
N THR A 263 11.86 -15.59 1.33
CA THR A 263 12.30 -14.41 2.07
C THR A 263 13.64 -13.93 1.50
N ILE A 264 13.63 -12.73 0.91
CA ILE A 264 14.78 -12.11 0.25
C ILE A 264 15.10 -10.81 0.99
N LEU A 265 16.26 -10.76 1.65
CA LEU A 265 16.62 -9.68 2.57
C LEU A 265 17.90 -8.97 2.19
N GLY A 266 17.87 -7.64 2.29
CA GLY A 266 19.02 -6.76 2.07
C GLY A 266 19.06 -6.17 0.66
N ARG A 267 20.07 -5.34 0.41
CA ARG A 267 20.34 -4.76 -0.91
C ARG A 267 20.98 -5.80 -1.84
N VAL A 268 20.19 -6.79 -2.22
CA VAL A 268 20.55 -7.87 -3.14
C VAL A 268 19.85 -7.69 -4.48
N THR A 269 20.37 -8.29 -5.55
CA THR A 269 19.76 -8.27 -6.88
C THR A 269 19.36 -9.69 -7.30
N ILE A 270 18.10 -9.86 -7.69
CA ILE A 270 17.60 -11.08 -8.32
C ILE A 270 17.59 -10.87 -9.82
N GLY A 271 18.52 -11.53 -10.52
CA GLY A 271 18.74 -11.32 -11.95
C GLY A 271 17.55 -11.76 -12.81
N ARG A 272 17.38 -11.12 -13.96
CA ARG A 272 16.26 -11.30 -14.88
C ARG A 272 15.99 -12.77 -15.21
N GLY A 273 14.71 -13.15 -15.28
CA GLY A 273 14.28 -14.49 -15.64
C GLY A 273 14.61 -15.56 -14.59
N SER A 274 15.05 -15.16 -13.40
CA SER A 274 15.34 -16.11 -12.31
C SER A 274 14.06 -16.63 -11.66
N VAL A 275 14.14 -17.83 -11.11
CA VAL A 275 13.06 -18.47 -10.38
C VAL A 275 13.53 -18.74 -8.94
N ILE A 276 12.84 -18.15 -7.98
CA ILE A 276 13.08 -18.37 -6.55
C ILE A 276 12.00 -19.31 -6.03
N GLY A 277 12.39 -20.51 -5.65
CA GLY A 277 11.51 -21.54 -5.11
C GLY A 277 10.90 -21.17 -3.77
N GLY A 278 9.83 -21.88 -3.39
CA GLY A 278 9.11 -21.60 -2.16
C GLY A 278 9.98 -21.83 -0.91
N ASN A 279 9.73 -21.05 0.15
CA ASN A 279 10.45 -21.10 1.42
C ASN A 279 11.98 -20.96 1.31
N VAL A 280 12.47 -20.37 0.22
CA VAL A 280 13.89 -20.05 0.04
C VAL A 280 14.24 -18.80 0.87
N TRP A 281 15.37 -18.85 1.59
CA TRP A 281 15.93 -17.72 2.34
C TRP A 281 17.17 -17.18 1.63
N LEU A 282 17.11 -15.96 1.10
CA LEU A 282 18.18 -15.34 0.32
C LEU A 282 18.66 -14.03 0.93
N THR A 283 19.99 -13.91 1.03
CA THR A 283 20.68 -12.70 1.52
C THR A 283 21.87 -12.31 0.65
N HIS A 284 21.94 -12.86 -0.57
CA HIS A 284 22.93 -12.55 -1.59
C HIS A 284 22.26 -12.46 -2.97
N SER A 285 22.89 -11.77 -3.91
CA SER A 285 22.38 -11.63 -5.28
C SER A 285 22.46 -12.94 -6.06
N VAL A 286 21.55 -13.13 -7.01
CA VAL A 286 21.55 -14.28 -7.93
C VAL A 286 21.68 -13.79 -9.39
N PRO A 287 22.52 -14.42 -10.23
CA PRO A 287 22.66 -14.05 -11.64
C PRO A 287 21.37 -14.28 -12.45
N PRO A 288 21.21 -13.65 -13.62
CA PRO A 288 20.07 -13.88 -14.51
C PRO A 288 19.90 -15.36 -14.90
N GLY A 289 18.64 -15.78 -15.09
CA GLY A 289 18.27 -17.14 -15.50
C GLY A 289 18.54 -18.22 -14.45
N THR A 290 18.77 -17.85 -13.19
CA THR A 290 19.08 -18.79 -12.12
C THR A 290 17.80 -19.39 -11.53
N SER A 291 17.80 -20.70 -11.28
CA SER A 291 16.76 -21.34 -10.46
C SER A 291 17.32 -21.68 -9.08
N VAL A 292 16.74 -21.12 -8.03
CA VAL A 292 17.10 -21.38 -6.64
C VAL A 292 15.98 -22.20 -5.99
N ALA A 293 16.31 -23.37 -5.45
CA ALA A 293 15.36 -24.25 -4.77
C ALA A 293 15.85 -24.59 -3.35
N GLN A 294 14.93 -25.05 -2.49
CA GLN A 294 15.31 -25.59 -1.20
C GLN A 294 16.23 -26.82 -1.36
N GLY A 295 17.15 -26.99 -0.42
CA GLY A 295 17.95 -28.21 -0.30
C GLY A 295 17.06 -29.42 -0.01
N LYS A 296 17.52 -30.62 -0.38
CA LYS A 296 16.82 -31.86 -0.06
C LYS A 296 16.68 -32.01 1.45
N VAL A 297 15.47 -32.35 1.91
CA VAL A 297 15.20 -32.73 3.30
C VAL A 297 16.10 -33.91 3.66
N ARG A 298 16.79 -33.83 4.79
CA ARG A 298 17.58 -34.94 5.34
C ARG A 298 16.78 -35.57 6.47
N GLU A 299 16.29 -36.79 6.25
CA GLU A 299 15.67 -37.59 7.29
C GLU A 299 16.76 -38.27 8.12
N GLY A 300 16.76 -38.08 9.44
CA GLY A 300 17.66 -38.79 10.34
C GLY A 300 17.18 -40.21 10.53
N GLY A 301 17.96 -41.20 10.06
CA GLY A 301 17.66 -42.60 10.33
C GLY A 301 17.72 -42.90 11.83
N SER A 302 16.65 -43.45 12.38
CA SER A 302 16.69 -44.11 13.68
C SER A 302 17.63 -45.30 13.55
N ALA A 303 18.85 -45.19 14.07
CA ALA A 303 19.67 -46.36 14.31
C ALA A 303 18.89 -47.25 15.27
N GLU A 304 18.44 -48.43 14.80
CA GLU A 304 18.11 -49.54 15.67
C GLU A 304 19.31 -49.75 16.59
N LYS A 305 19.11 -49.50 17.88
CA LYS A 305 20.09 -49.92 18.89
C LYS A 305 20.09 -51.44 18.94
N PRO A 306 21.26 -52.09 18.92
CA PRO A 306 21.39 -53.54 19.06
C PRO A 306 20.88 -54.02 20.42
#